data_AF-A0A2D9GBQ3-F1
#
_entry.id   AF-A0A2D9GBQ3-F1
#
_cell.length_a   1.000
_cell.length_b   1.000
_cell.length_c   1.000
_cell.angle_alpha   90.00
_cell.angle_beta   90.00
_cell.angle_gamma   90.00
#
_symmetry.space_group_name_H-M   'P 1'
#
loop_
_entity.id
_entity.type
_entity.pdbx_description
1 polymer ?
#
loop_
_entity_poly.entity_id
_entity_poly.type
_entity_poly.pdbx_seq_one_letter_code
_entity_poly.pdbx_strand_id
1 'polypeptide(L)' 'MDKEKLIQALMWISVFVLTIFISAVSIYAGFNNLRKANDYTFLTLGIILIPFIFFFAYKGFGLLMKSIFDKK' A
#
# COMPACT_ATOMS: atom_id res chain seq x y z
N MET A 1 -0.09 23.94 -10.48
CA MET A 1 0.10 22.49 -10.43
C MET A 1 1.58 22.19 -10.54
N ASP A 2 2.13 21.55 -9.52
CA ASP A 2 3.55 21.18 -9.48
C ASP A 2 3.73 19.78 -10.08
N LYS A 3 4.31 19.72 -11.28
CA LYS A 3 4.47 18.47 -12.05
C LYS A 3 5.41 17.47 -11.35
N GLU A 4 6.42 17.95 -10.62
CA GLU A 4 7.35 17.07 -9.92
C GLU A 4 6.66 16.39 -8.74
N LYS A 5 5.89 17.15 -7.95
CA LYS A 5 5.08 16.60 -6.86
C LYS A 5 4.02 15.63 -7.37
N LEU A 6 3.44 15.89 -8.55
CA LEU A 6 2.45 15.00 -9.16
C LEU A 6 3.06 13.64 -9.54
N ILE A 7 4.25 13.62 -10.13
CA ILE A 7 4.95 12.37 -10.46
C ILE A 7 5.31 11.60 -9.18
N GLN A 8 5.80 12.29 -8.15
CA GLN A 8 6.07 11.66 -6.86
C GLN A 8 4.80 11.08 -6.22
N ALA A 9 3.69 11.81 -6.28
CA ALA A 9 2.40 11.33 -5.79
C ALA A 9 1.98 10.05 -6.52
N LEU A 10 2.10 10.03 -7.85
CA LEU A 10 1.75 8.86 -8.66
C LEU A 10 2.61 7.64 -8.30
N MET A 11 3.91 7.83 -8.06
CA MET A 11 4.78 6.74 -7.60
C MET A 11 4.31 6.15 -6.27
N TRP A 12 4.03 7.01 -5.27
CA TRP A 12 3.55 6.55 -3.97
C TRP A 12 2.19 5.88 -4.05
N ILE A 13 1.27 6.37 -4.89
CA ILE A 13 -0.04 5.77 -5.11
C ILE A 13 0.10 4.40 -5.79
N SER A 14 1.01 4.25 -6.77
CA SER A 14 1.29 2.95 -7.39
C SER A 14 1.81 1.93 -6.38
N VAL A 15 2.75 2.34 -5.52
CA VAL A 15 3.25 1.48 -4.42
C VAL A 15 2.13 1.13 -3.44
N PHE A 16 1.27 2.08 -3.10
CA PHE A 16 0.09 1.84 -2.27
C PHE A 16 -0.84 0.77 -2.85
N VAL A 17 -1.21 0.88 -4.13
CA VAL A 17 -2.09 -0.11 -4.80
C VAL A 17 -1.44 -1.49 -4.85
N LEU A 18 -0.15 -1.57 -5.20
CA LEU A 18 0.58 -2.83 -5.21
C LEU A 18 0.66 -3.45 -3.81
N THR A 19 0.86 -2.64 -2.77
CA THR A 19 0.92 -3.11 -1.38
C THR A 19 -0.42 -3.68 -0.92
N ILE A 20 -1.55 -3.04 -1.29
CA ILE A 20 -2.89 -3.59 -1.05
C ILE A 20 -3.04 -4.95 -1.70
N PHE A 21 -2.68 -5.05 -2.98
CA PHE A 21 -2.80 -6.29 -3.73
C PHE A 21 -1.99 -7.43 -3.09
N ILE A 22 -0.72 -7.16 -2.76
CA ILE A 22 0.17 -8.14 -2.11
C ILE A 22 -0.37 -8.53 -0.73
N SER A 23 -0.86 -7.58 0.06
CA SER A 23 -1.45 -7.86 1.38
C SER A 23 -2.69 -8.76 1.25
N ALA A 24 -3.62 -8.43 0.34
CA ALA A 24 -4.82 -9.23 0.11
C ALA A 24 -4.49 -10.68 -0.32
N VAL A 25 -3.57 -10.84 -1.28
CA VAL A 25 -3.12 -12.16 -1.73
C VAL A 25 -2.43 -12.92 -0.60
N SER A 26 -1.60 -12.25 0.20
CA SER A 26 -0.90 -12.87 1.34
C SER A 26 -1.86 -13.31 2.44
N ILE A 27 -2.88 -12.52 2.75
CA ILE A 27 -3.92 -12.89 3.72
C ILE A 27 -4.72 -14.09 3.21
N TYR A 28 -5.14 -14.08 1.94
CA TYR A 28 -5.87 -15.19 1.34
C TYR A 28 -5.04 -16.49 1.35
N ALA A 29 -3.80 -16.42 0.85
CA ALA A 29 -2.88 -17.54 0.87
C ALA A 29 -2.56 -18.00 2.31
N GLY A 30 -2.42 -17.04 3.23
CA GLY A 30 -2.17 -17.28 4.65
C GLY A 30 -3.25 -18.10 5.32
N PHE A 31 -4.54 -17.76 5.12
CA PHE A 31 -5.64 -18.57 5.65
C PHE A 31 -5.68 -19.99 5.05
N ASN A 32 -5.35 -20.13 3.76
CA ASN A 32 -5.29 -21.44 3.13
C ASN A 32 -4.11 -22.30 3.67
N ASN A 33 -2.95 -21.69 3.90
CA ASN A 33 -1.77 -22.37 4.45
C ASN A 33 -1.95 -22.74 5.92
N LEU A 34 -2.59 -21.86 6.70
CA LEU A 34 -2.97 -22.13 8.07
C LEU A 34 -3.85 -23.39 8.16
N ARG A 35 -4.87 -23.51 7.29
CA ARG A 35 -5.77 -24.66 7.28
C ARG A 35 -5.10 -25.98 6.87
N LYS A 36 -4.09 -25.92 6.00
CA LYS A 36 -3.43 -27.12 5.43
C LYS A 36 -2.22 -27.59 6.23
N ALA A 37 -1.43 -26.67 6.75
CA ALA A 37 -0.11 -26.94 7.28
C ALA A 37 0.18 -26.24 8.61
N ASN A 38 -0.81 -25.55 9.20
CA ASN A 38 -0.66 -24.74 10.41
C ASN A 38 0.44 -23.66 10.29
N ASP A 39 0.68 -23.18 9.07
CA ASP A 39 1.69 -22.16 8.76
C ASP A 39 1.07 -20.75 8.71
N TYR A 40 1.57 -19.88 9.57
CA TYR A 40 1.11 -18.50 9.74
C TYR A 40 1.93 -17.47 8.96
N THR A 41 2.99 -17.87 8.25
CA THR A 41 3.97 -16.96 7.66
C THR A 41 3.31 -15.91 6.74
N PHE A 42 2.52 -16.35 5.77
CA PHE A 42 1.83 -15.46 4.82
C PHE A 42 0.73 -14.62 5.47
N LEU A 43 0.05 -15.18 6.48
CA LEU A 43 -0.98 -14.46 7.23
C LEU A 43 -0.36 -13.29 8.02
N THR A 44 0.74 -13.56 8.73
CA THR A 44 1.50 -12.54 9.46
C THR A 44 2.05 -11.47 8.53
N LEU A 45 2.63 -11.87 7.38
CA LEU A 45 3.10 -10.93 6.35
C LEU A 45 1.98 -10.02 5.85
N GLY A 46 0.83 -10.61 5.52
CA GLY A 46 -0.35 -9.89 5.05
C GLY A 46 -0.85 -8.86 6.06
N ILE A 47 -0.87 -9.21 7.35
CA ILE A 47 -1.28 -8.31 8.44
C ILE A 47 -0.26 -7.20 8.67
N ILE A 48 1.05 -7.49 8.65
CA ILE A 48 2.11 -6.49 8.82
C ILE A 48 2.07 -5.44 7.70
N LEU A 49 1.68 -5.82 6.48
CA LEU A 49 1.54 -4.90 5.36
C LEU A 49 0.42 -3.87 5.56
N ILE A 50 -0.57 -4.11 6.42
CA ILE A 50 -1.71 -3.21 6.64
C ILE A 50 -1.27 -1.82 7.13
N PRO A 51 -0.44 -1.68 8.19
CA PRO A 51 0.15 -0.39 8.55
C PRO A 51 0.86 0.33 7.40
N PHE A 52 1.61 -0.39 6.57
CA PHE A 52 2.32 0.20 5.43
C PHE A 52 1.36 0.72 4.36
N ILE A 53 0.23 0.04 4.13
CA ILE A 53 -0.84 0.52 3.24
C ILE A 53 -1.30 1.92 3.66
N PHE A 54 -1.58 2.13 4.95
CA PHE A 54 -1.99 3.45 5.44
C PHE A 54 -0.90 4.51 5.31
N PHE A 55 0.36 4.15 5.57
CA PHE A 55 1.49 5.06 5.38
C PHE A 55 1.64 5.50 3.93
N PHE A 56 1.59 4.57 2.98
CA PHE A 56 1.71 4.87 1.54
C PHE A 56 0.51 5.67 1.04
N ALA A 57 -0.71 5.39 1.53
CA ALA A 57 -1.89 6.20 1.24
C ALA A 57 -1.67 7.65 1.70
N TYR A 58 -1.28 7.85 2.96
CA TYR A 58 -1.04 9.16 3.53
C TYR A 58 -0.01 9.97 2.72
N LYS A 59 1.13 9.35 2.38
CA LYS A 59 2.17 9.96 1.54
C LYS A 59 1.67 10.29 0.13
N GLY A 60 1.05 9.32 -0.54
CA GLY A 60 0.60 9.45 -1.93
C GLY A 60 -0.48 10.52 -2.09
N PHE A 61 -1.56 10.42 -1.33
CA PHE A 61 -2.66 11.40 -1.39
C PHE A 61 -2.22 12.77 -0.87
N GLY A 62 -1.36 12.83 0.15
CA GLY A 62 -0.80 14.09 0.65
C GLY A 62 0.00 14.84 -0.42
N LEU A 63 0.85 14.13 -1.18
CA LEU A 63 1.60 14.73 -2.29
C LEU A 63 0.69 15.09 -3.46
N LEU A 64 -0.32 14.27 -3.76
CA LEU A 64 -1.29 14.55 -4.81
C LEU A 64 -2.02 15.87 -4.52
N MET A 65 -2.58 16.02 -3.31
CA MET A 65 -3.24 17.25 -2.88
C MET A 65 -2.31 18.45 -2.97
N LYS A 66 -1.06 18.32 -2.49
CA LYS A 66 -0.06 19.38 -2.61
C LYS A 66 0.29 19.71 -4.07
N SER A 67 0.28 18.74 -4.97
CA SER A 67 0.57 19.01 -6.38
C SER A 67 -0.53 19.80 -7.08
N ILE A 68 -1.79 19.59 -6.68
CA ILE A 68 -2.99 20.17 -7.29
C ILE A 68 -3.32 21.54 -6.67
N PHE A 69 -3.41 21.59 -5.33
CA PHE A 69 -3.94 22.73 -4.58
C PHE A 69 -2.86 23.69 -4.09
N ASP A 70 -1.64 23.21 -3.88
CA ASP A 70 -0.51 24.05 -3.49
C ASP A 70 0.02 24.73 -4.77
N LYS A 71 -0.48 25.94 -5.04
CA LYS A 71 0.14 26.83 -6.02
C LYS A 71 1.45 27.30 -5.39
N LYS A 72 2.58 27.00 -6.04
CA LYS A 72 3.77 27.83 -5.87
C LYS A 72 3.40 29.30 -5.95
#